data_AF-A0A7L2S027-F1
#
_entry.id   AF-A0A7L2S027-F1
#
_cell.length_a   1.000
_cell.length_b   1.000
_cell.length_c   1.000
_cell.angle_alpha   90.00
_cell.angle_beta   90.00
_cell.angle_gamma   90.00
#
_symmetry.space_group_name_H-M   'P 1'
#
loop_
_entity.id
_entity.type
_entity.pdbx_description
1 polymer ?
#
loop_
_entity_poly.entity_id
_entity_poly.type
_entity_poly.pdbx_seq_one_letter_code
_entity_poly.pdbx_strand_id
1 'polypeptide(L)'
;MGKPDQKDLNENMAATQGLSHMITDCKKLFQVSHEILLQLSSSYMAADAYPHPLTDLVCQGERKDLHSYFEQSVQNLLKESSEKFKGWLTTPGPLNTELSCKKVGDGHPLRLWKVSTDVEAPPAVVLHRVLRERHLWDEDLLQSKVVEALDKDMEVYHYVTDSMAPHPHRDCMVLRCWRTDLPRGACLLMSLSVEHDKVPVEGGVKAVVLTSQFLIEPSATGHSRVTHICRADLR
;
A
#
# COMPACT_ATOMS: atom_id res chain seq x y z
N MET A 1 -4.72 30.79 -38.79
CA MET A 1 -3.69 30.01 -38.08
C MET A 1 -2.57 30.98 -37.70
N GLY A 2 -2.60 31.52 -36.47
CA GLY A 2 -1.63 32.51 -36.01
C GLY A 2 -0.31 31.85 -35.67
N LYS A 3 0.82 32.45 -36.08
CA LYS A 3 2.15 32.02 -35.65
C LYS A 3 2.28 32.24 -34.13
N PRO A 4 2.84 31.30 -33.37
CA PRO A 4 3.08 31.49 -31.94
C PRO A 4 3.99 32.70 -31.71
N ASP A 5 3.76 33.44 -30.63
CA ASP A 5 4.56 34.61 -30.27
C ASP A 5 6.00 34.18 -29.94
N GLN A 6 6.98 35.04 -30.20
CA GLN A 6 8.40 34.75 -29.98
C GLN A 6 8.68 34.39 -28.51
N LYS A 7 7.91 34.97 -27.59
CA LYS A 7 7.96 34.65 -26.17
C LYS A 7 7.56 33.19 -25.89
N ASP A 8 6.44 32.74 -26.46
CA ASP A 8 5.94 31.36 -26.29
C ASP A 8 6.94 30.35 -26.85
N LEU A 9 7.58 30.67 -27.98
CA LEU A 9 8.61 29.81 -28.58
C LEU A 9 9.85 29.69 -27.68
N ASN A 10 10.29 30.79 -27.07
CA ASN A 10 11.43 30.81 -26.15
C ASN A 10 11.12 30.03 -24.86
N GLU A 11 9.91 30.21 -24.30
CA GLU A 11 9.47 29.47 -23.11
C GLU A 11 9.39 27.97 -23.38
N ASN A 12 8.88 27.56 -24.55
CA ASN A 12 8.84 26.16 -24.96
C ASN A 12 10.25 25.57 -25.14
N MET A 13 11.17 26.31 -25.75
CA MET A 13 12.57 25.90 -25.87
C MET A 13 13.22 25.73 -24.49
N ALA A 14 13.01 26.67 -23.57
CA ALA A 14 13.53 26.58 -22.21
C ALA A 14 12.95 25.37 -21.46
N ALA A 15 11.65 25.12 -21.59
CA ALA A 15 11.00 23.95 -21.01
C ALA A 15 11.54 22.64 -21.59
N THR A 16 11.75 22.58 -22.91
CA THR A 16 12.31 21.42 -23.61
C THR A 16 13.75 21.16 -23.19
N GLN A 17 14.58 22.20 -23.06
CA GLN A 17 15.94 22.09 -22.56
C GLN A 17 15.99 21.65 -21.10
N GLY A 18 15.12 22.21 -20.26
CA GLY A 18 14.96 21.79 -18.87
C GLY A 18 14.58 20.32 -18.77
N LEU A 19 13.62 19.86 -19.57
CA LEU A 19 13.23 18.45 -19.64
C LEU A 19 14.38 17.57 -20.13
N SER A 20 15.09 17.98 -21.19
CA SER A 20 16.25 17.25 -21.70
C SER A 20 17.34 17.10 -20.64
N HIS A 21 17.61 18.16 -19.87
CA HIS A 21 18.57 18.13 -18.78
C HIS A 21 18.08 17.22 -17.64
N MET A 22 16.80 17.32 -17.24
CA MET A 22 16.20 16.42 -16.25
C MET A 22 16.29 14.96 -16.66
N ILE A 23 16.01 14.63 -17.92
CA ILE A 23 16.12 13.26 -18.45
C ILE A 23 17.58 12.78 -18.43
N THR A 24 18.51 13.63 -18.87
CA THR A 24 19.94 13.27 -18.98
C THR A 24 20.57 13.05 -17.60
N ASP A 25 20.23 13.89 -16.63
CA ASP A 25 20.83 13.90 -15.30
C ASP A 25 19.89 13.35 -14.21
N CYS A 26 18.79 12.70 -14.57
CA CYS A 26 17.79 12.18 -13.63
C CYS A 26 18.41 11.37 -12.49
N LYS A 27 19.38 10.52 -12.83
CA LYS A 27 20.08 9.66 -11.87
C LYS A 27 20.86 10.45 -10.83
N LYS A 28 21.29 11.69 -11.10
CA LYS A 28 22.00 12.55 -10.15
C LYS A 28 21.05 13.50 -9.43
N LEU A 29 20.06 14.03 -10.16
CA LEU A 29 19.10 15.01 -9.64
C LEU A 29 18.17 14.42 -8.57
N PHE A 30 17.82 13.14 -8.68
CA PHE A 30 16.92 12.47 -7.74
C PHE A 30 17.66 11.60 -6.71
N GLN A 31 18.97 11.80 -6.54
CA GLN A 31 19.71 11.19 -5.42
C GLN A 31 19.54 12.04 -4.16
N VAL A 32 19.23 11.38 -3.04
CA VAL A 32 19.29 12.03 -1.72
C VAL A 32 20.75 12.26 -1.37
N SER A 33 21.11 13.50 -1.00
CA SER A 33 22.49 13.80 -0.64
C SER A 33 22.92 13.01 0.60
N HIS A 34 24.21 12.68 0.67
CA HIS A 34 24.77 11.95 1.80
C HIS A 34 24.56 12.67 3.14
N GLU A 35 24.58 14.01 3.14
CA GLU A 35 24.31 14.81 4.34
C GLU A 35 22.85 14.68 4.82
N ILE A 36 21.89 14.70 3.89
CA ILE A 36 20.47 14.49 4.22
C ILE A 36 20.26 13.07 4.73
N LEU A 37 20.89 12.06 4.10
CA LEU A 37 20.87 10.68 4.57
C LEU A 37 21.40 10.54 6.00
N LEU A 38 22.53 11.18 6.33
CA LEU A 38 23.10 11.15 7.67
C LEU A 38 22.21 11.84 8.71
N GLN A 39 21.62 12.99 8.37
CA GLN A 39 20.70 13.70 9.28
C GLN A 39 19.44 12.86 9.56
N LEU A 40 18.89 12.20 8.52
CA LEU A 40 17.75 11.30 8.65
C LEU A 40 18.13 10.01 9.40
N SER A 41 19.34 9.48 9.20
CA SER A 41 19.79 8.20 9.76
C SER A 41 19.62 8.10 11.27
N SER A 42 19.78 9.19 12.03
CA SER A 42 19.60 9.18 13.48
C SER A 42 18.16 8.87 13.92
N SER A 43 17.17 9.28 13.12
CA SER A 43 15.74 8.98 13.32
C SER A 43 15.29 7.67 12.66
N TYR A 44 16.06 7.17 11.68
CA TYR A 44 15.81 5.91 10.97
C TYR A 44 16.47 4.68 11.64
N MET A 45 17.67 4.80 12.22
CA MET A 45 18.34 3.73 12.96
C MET A 45 17.58 3.34 14.25
N ALA A 46 16.86 4.29 14.85
CA ALA A 46 15.94 4.01 15.96
C ALA A 46 14.68 3.23 15.52
N ALA A 47 14.41 3.17 14.20
CA ALA A 47 13.29 2.47 13.59
C ALA A 47 13.67 1.11 12.96
N ASP A 48 14.92 0.67 13.11
CA ASP A 48 15.35 -0.71 12.82
C ASP A 48 14.80 -1.74 13.82
N ALA A 49 13.90 -1.32 14.71
CA ALA A 49 12.88 -2.19 15.23
C ALA A 49 12.01 -2.65 14.04
N TYR A 50 12.48 -3.70 13.36
CA TYR A 50 11.62 -4.50 12.49
C TYR A 50 10.31 -4.67 13.26
N PRO A 51 9.17 -4.21 12.73
CA PRO A 51 7.92 -4.68 13.29
C PRO A 51 8.05 -6.18 13.27
N HIS A 52 8.01 -6.83 14.45
CA HIS A 52 8.08 -8.28 14.51
C HIS A 52 7.00 -8.72 13.53
N PRO A 53 7.37 -9.29 12.37
CA PRO A 53 6.37 -9.82 11.49
C PRO A 53 5.59 -10.82 12.35
N LEU A 54 4.36 -11.15 11.98
CA LEU A 54 3.68 -12.28 12.64
C LEU A 54 4.39 -13.63 12.36
N THR A 55 5.69 -13.63 12.06
CA THR A 55 6.61 -14.76 11.97
C THR A 55 6.43 -15.70 13.14
N ASP A 56 6.38 -15.18 14.38
CA ASP A 56 6.22 -16.05 15.55
C ASP A 56 4.84 -16.72 15.62
N LEU A 57 3.78 -16.05 15.12
CA LEU A 57 2.41 -16.56 15.19
C LEU A 57 2.11 -17.59 14.09
N VAL A 58 2.71 -17.44 12.90
CA VAL A 58 2.52 -18.37 11.78
C VAL A 58 3.41 -19.61 11.92
N CYS A 59 4.63 -19.47 12.44
CA CYS A 59 5.56 -20.60 12.58
C CYS A 59 5.26 -21.52 13.78
N GLN A 60 4.56 -21.05 14.82
CA GLN A 60 4.26 -21.86 16.01
C GLN A 60 2.97 -22.69 15.94
N GLY A 61 2.24 -22.69 14.82
CA GLY A 61 1.12 -23.62 14.60
C GLY A 61 -0.13 -23.35 15.45
N GLU A 62 -0.17 -22.27 16.23
CA GLU A 62 -1.32 -21.88 17.05
C GLU A 62 -2.35 -21.10 16.21
N ARG A 63 -3.01 -21.79 15.27
CA ARG A 63 -4.05 -21.21 14.37
C ARG A 63 -5.14 -20.44 15.12
N LYS A 64 -5.46 -20.83 16.36
CA LYS A 64 -6.47 -20.15 17.19
C LYS A 64 -6.07 -18.71 17.53
N ASP A 65 -4.78 -18.43 17.64
CA ASP A 65 -4.27 -17.11 18.01
C ASP A 65 -4.18 -16.18 16.80
N LEU A 66 -3.95 -16.73 15.61
CA LEU A 66 -4.07 -15.98 14.35
C LEU A 66 -5.52 -15.53 14.11
N HIS A 67 -6.49 -16.43 14.25
CA HIS A 67 -7.90 -16.05 14.07
C HIS A 67 -8.36 -15.00 15.09
N SER A 68 -7.96 -15.11 16.36
CA SER A 68 -8.32 -14.12 17.38
C SER A 68 -7.67 -12.75 17.12
N TYR A 69 -6.39 -12.74 16.69
CA TYR A 69 -5.70 -11.52 16.24
C TYR A 69 -6.42 -10.86 15.07
N PHE A 70 -6.84 -11.65 14.07
CA PHE A 70 -7.56 -11.14 12.93
C PHE A 70 -8.92 -10.58 13.32
N GLU A 71 -9.71 -11.29 14.13
CA GLU A 71 -10.99 -10.80 14.62
C GLU A 71 -10.83 -9.48 15.38
N GLN A 72 -9.82 -9.37 16.25
CA GLN A 72 -9.51 -8.12 16.93
C GLN A 72 -9.13 -7.01 15.96
N SER A 73 -8.36 -7.32 14.92
CA SER A 73 -7.98 -6.37 13.87
C SER A 73 -9.18 -5.88 13.06
N VAL A 74 -10.15 -6.77 12.75
CA VAL A 74 -11.43 -6.39 12.12
C VAL A 74 -12.20 -5.42 12.99
N GLN A 75 -12.35 -5.72 14.29
CA GLN A 75 -13.07 -4.85 15.22
C GLN A 75 -12.41 -3.48 15.34
N ASN A 76 -11.08 -3.44 15.41
CA ASN A 76 -10.32 -2.20 15.45
C ASN A 76 -10.50 -1.38 14.17
N LEU A 77 -10.45 -2.02 12.99
CA LEU A 77 -10.64 -1.34 11.72
C LEU A 77 -12.04 -0.75 11.58
N LEU A 78 -13.09 -1.51 11.91
CA LEU A 78 -14.47 -1.02 11.84
C LEU A 78 -14.69 0.17 12.76
N LYS A 79 -14.04 0.16 13.93
CA LYS A 79 -14.03 1.32 14.82
C LYS A 79 -13.27 2.49 14.20
N GLU A 80 -12.06 2.25 13.70
CA GLU A 80 -11.18 3.27 13.13
C GLU A 80 -11.76 3.92 11.85
N SER A 81 -12.45 3.16 11.00
CA SER A 81 -13.11 3.68 9.80
C SER A 81 -14.30 4.58 10.14
N SER A 82 -14.98 4.32 11.25
CA SER A 82 -16.09 5.14 11.76
C SER A 82 -15.63 6.45 12.43
N GLU A 83 -14.36 6.52 12.87
CA GLU A 83 -13.81 7.67 13.59
C GLU A 83 -13.35 8.78 12.62
N LYS A 84 -14.19 9.80 12.43
CA LYS A 84 -13.92 10.92 11.51
C LYS A 84 -12.87 11.94 12.00
N PHE A 85 -12.55 12.00 13.30
CA PHE A 85 -11.85 13.15 13.89
C PHE A 85 -10.59 12.88 14.72
N LYS A 86 -10.32 11.66 15.20
CA LYS A 86 -9.17 11.45 16.11
C LYS A 86 -7.86 11.18 15.35
N GLY A 87 -7.17 12.25 14.98
CA GLY A 87 -5.77 12.22 14.55
C GLY A 87 -5.51 12.02 13.06
N TRP A 88 -6.56 11.88 12.24
CA TRP A 88 -6.44 11.87 10.78
C TRP A 88 -6.26 13.30 10.26
N LEU A 89 -5.19 13.50 9.50
CA LEU A 89 -4.90 14.74 8.77
C LEU A 89 -5.30 14.53 7.32
N THR A 90 -6.34 15.22 6.86
CA THR A 90 -6.76 15.20 5.46
C THR A 90 -5.72 15.90 4.60
N THR A 91 -5.40 15.29 3.46
CA THR A 91 -4.47 15.82 2.47
C THR A 91 -5.13 15.81 1.09
N PRO A 92 -4.78 16.74 0.18
CA PRO A 92 -5.26 16.68 -1.19
C PRO A 92 -4.87 15.34 -1.82
N GLY A 93 -5.86 14.60 -2.35
CA GLY A 93 -5.66 13.36 -3.08
C GLY A 93 -5.90 13.54 -4.58
N PRO A 94 -5.62 12.51 -5.39
CA PRO A 94 -6.09 12.43 -6.78
C PRO A 94 -7.60 12.67 -6.91
N LEU A 95 -8.06 12.96 -8.13
CA LEU A 95 -9.47 13.21 -8.41
C LEU A 95 -10.35 12.06 -7.90
N ASN A 96 -11.47 12.39 -7.25
CA ASN A 96 -12.44 11.43 -6.69
C ASN A 96 -11.88 10.51 -5.59
N THR A 97 -10.88 10.99 -4.83
CA THR A 97 -10.33 10.27 -3.67
C THR A 97 -10.27 11.15 -2.42
N GLU A 98 -10.53 10.54 -1.27
CA GLU A 98 -10.34 11.15 0.04
C GLU A 98 -9.08 10.57 0.68
N LEU A 99 -7.99 11.36 0.72
CA LEU A 99 -6.70 10.95 1.29
C LEU A 99 -6.50 11.56 2.67
N SER A 100 -6.06 10.74 3.62
CA SER A 100 -5.69 11.19 4.97
C SER A 100 -4.54 10.37 5.54
N CYS A 101 -3.77 10.97 6.45
CA CYS A 101 -2.70 10.27 7.16
C CYS A 101 -2.78 10.49 8.67
N LYS A 102 -2.27 9.54 9.44
CA LYS A 102 -2.21 9.59 10.89
C LYS A 102 -0.83 9.17 11.38
N LYS A 103 -0.28 9.91 12.36
CA LYS A 103 0.91 9.49 13.08
C LYS A 103 0.50 8.44 14.13
N VAL A 104 1.14 7.28 14.12
CA VAL A 104 0.91 6.23 15.11
C VAL A 104 1.86 6.48 16.29
N GLY A 105 1.37 6.32 17.51
CA GLY A 105 2.13 6.53 18.75
C GLY A 105 3.03 5.36 19.15
N ASP A 106 3.46 4.54 18.19
CA ASP A 106 4.20 3.30 18.40
C ASP A 106 5.72 3.46 18.24
N GLY A 107 6.20 4.70 18.10
CA GLY A 107 7.61 5.02 17.90
C GLY A 107 8.10 4.83 16.46
N HIS A 108 7.34 4.16 15.59
CA HIS A 108 7.76 3.94 14.21
C HIS A 108 7.50 5.20 13.35
N PRO A 109 8.47 5.67 12.54
CA PRO A 109 8.36 6.93 11.79
C PRO A 109 7.31 6.93 10.68
N LEU A 110 6.89 5.76 10.20
CA LEU A 110 5.93 5.64 9.11
C LEU A 110 4.55 6.10 9.55
N ARG A 111 3.84 6.82 8.69
CA ARG A 111 2.44 7.21 8.92
C ARG A 111 1.50 6.10 8.45
N LEU A 112 0.37 5.99 9.12
CA LEU A 112 -0.77 5.22 8.62
C LEU A 112 -1.50 6.08 7.59
N TRP A 113 -1.79 5.53 6.43
CA TRP A 113 -2.51 6.20 5.36
C TRP A 113 -3.89 5.59 5.20
N LYS A 114 -4.87 6.43 4.87
CA LYS A 114 -6.23 6.03 4.53
C LYS A 114 -6.65 6.74 3.24
N VAL A 115 -7.10 5.95 2.28
CA VAL A 115 -7.70 6.40 1.03
C VAL A 115 -9.12 5.88 0.95
N SER A 116 -10.08 6.74 0.62
CA SER A 116 -11.44 6.31 0.31
C SER A 116 -11.85 6.77 -1.09
N THR A 117 -12.58 5.91 -1.81
CA THR A 117 -13.16 6.22 -3.14
C THR A 117 -14.43 5.41 -3.36
N ASP A 118 -15.26 5.81 -4.32
CA ASP A 118 -16.49 5.11 -4.70
C ASP A 118 -16.29 4.33 -6.00
N VAL A 119 -16.76 3.08 -6.02
CA VAL A 119 -16.62 2.15 -7.14
C VAL A 119 -17.98 1.63 -7.56
N GLU A 120 -18.26 1.63 -8.86
CA GLU A 120 -19.52 1.16 -9.45
C GLU A 120 -19.59 -0.38 -9.53
N ALA A 121 -19.51 -1.05 -8.38
CA ALA A 121 -19.72 -2.49 -8.29
C ALA A 121 -20.17 -2.89 -6.87
N PRO A 122 -20.85 -4.05 -6.69
CA PRO A 122 -21.16 -4.60 -5.37
C PRO A 122 -19.89 -5.01 -4.59
N PRO A 123 -19.92 -5.03 -3.23
CA PRO A 123 -18.72 -5.26 -2.43
C PRO A 123 -17.98 -6.56 -2.72
N ALA A 124 -18.72 -7.65 -2.94
CA ALA A 124 -18.13 -8.95 -3.26
C ALA A 124 -17.35 -8.95 -4.59
N VAL A 125 -17.85 -8.22 -5.59
CA VAL A 125 -17.18 -8.07 -6.90
C VAL A 125 -15.91 -7.24 -6.75
N VAL A 126 -15.96 -6.16 -5.98
CA VAL A 126 -14.77 -5.33 -5.69
C VAL A 126 -13.74 -6.12 -4.90
N LEU A 127 -14.16 -6.90 -3.90
CA LEU A 127 -13.25 -7.77 -3.14
C LEU A 127 -12.55 -8.76 -4.06
N HIS A 128 -13.29 -9.41 -4.96
CA HIS A 128 -12.72 -10.32 -5.95
C HIS A 128 -11.71 -9.63 -6.86
N ARG A 129 -12.05 -8.43 -7.37
CA ARG A 129 -11.16 -7.60 -8.20
C ARG A 129 -9.83 -7.31 -7.50
N VAL A 130 -9.87 -6.93 -6.23
CA VAL A 130 -8.67 -6.62 -5.44
C VAL A 130 -7.88 -7.89 -5.11
N LEU A 131 -8.57 -8.99 -4.74
CA LEU A 131 -7.94 -10.21 -4.24
C LEU A 131 -7.29 -11.06 -5.34
N ARG A 132 -7.97 -11.18 -6.50
CA ARG A 132 -7.65 -12.15 -7.57
C ARG A 132 -7.24 -11.52 -8.89
N GLU A 133 -7.66 -10.28 -9.15
CA GLU A 133 -7.51 -9.64 -10.46
C GLU A 133 -6.63 -8.39 -10.38
N ARG A 134 -5.58 -8.43 -9.55
CA ARG A 134 -4.64 -7.30 -9.37
C ARG A 134 -3.99 -6.83 -10.67
N HIS A 135 -3.71 -7.76 -11.58
CA HIS A 135 -3.17 -7.49 -12.91
C HIS A 135 -4.08 -6.61 -13.80
N LEU A 136 -5.35 -6.40 -13.43
CA LEU A 136 -6.27 -5.51 -14.17
C LEU A 136 -6.19 -4.04 -13.73
N TRP A 137 -5.56 -3.75 -12.60
CA TRP A 137 -5.58 -2.39 -12.01
C TRP A 137 -4.24 -1.93 -11.44
N ASP A 138 -3.25 -2.81 -11.38
CA ASP A 138 -1.89 -2.49 -10.94
C ASP A 138 -0.91 -2.72 -12.10
N GLU A 139 -0.60 -1.64 -12.82
CA GLU A 139 0.33 -1.65 -13.96
C GLU A 139 1.76 -2.02 -13.54
N ASP A 140 2.11 -1.79 -12.27
CA ASP A 140 3.43 -2.11 -11.72
C ASP A 140 3.51 -3.58 -11.28
N LEU A 141 2.43 -4.36 -11.33
CA LEU A 141 2.46 -5.77 -10.93
C LEU A 141 3.25 -6.63 -11.93
N LEU A 142 4.46 -7.03 -11.55
CA LEU A 142 5.32 -7.88 -12.38
C LEU A 142 4.96 -9.37 -12.25
N GLN A 143 4.70 -9.81 -11.01
CA GLN A 143 4.40 -11.21 -10.71
C GLN A 143 3.49 -11.30 -9.49
N SER A 144 2.61 -12.31 -9.48
CA SER A 144 1.98 -12.74 -8.25
C SER A 144 1.59 -14.21 -8.23
N LYS A 145 1.51 -14.80 -7.03
CA LYS A 145 1.07 -16.17 -6.81
C LYS A 145 0.57 -16.40 -5.39
N VAL A 146 -0.40 -17.29 -5.25
CA VAL A 146 -0.74 -17.88 -3.95
C VAL A 146 0.35 -18.92 -3.63
N VAL A 147 1.07 -18.71 -2.52
CA VAL A 147 2.15 -19.59 -2.08
C VAL A 147 1.58 -20.77 -1.28
N GLU A 148 0.62 -20.47 -0.39
CA GLU A 148 -0.01 -21.47 0.46
C GLU A 148 -1.45 -21.06 0.81
N ALA A 149 -2.41 -21.96 0.64
CA ALA A 149 -3.78 -21.77 1.11
C ALA A 149 -3.90 -22.35 2.53
N LEU A 150 -4.10 -21.50 3.54
CA LEU A 150 -4.13 -21.89 4.95
C LEU A 150 -5.54 -22.27 5.41
N ASP A 151 -6.56 -21.61 4.87
CA ASP A 151 -7.98 -21.86 5.09
C ASP A 151 -8.80 -21.40 3.86
N LYS A 152 -10.13 -21.53 3.90
CA LYS A 152 -11.07 -21.06 2.87
C LYS A 152 -10.96 -19.56 2.57
N ASP A 153 -10.54 -18.78 3.56
CA ASP A 153 -10.48 -17.32 3.52
C ASP A 153 -9.17 -16.74 4.05
N MET A 154 -8.12 -17.58 4.08
CA MET A 154 -6.79 -17.20 4.53
C MET A 154 -5.72 -17.87 3.67
N GLU A 155 -4.74 -17.08 3.21
CA GLU A 155 -3.66 -17.59 2.36
C GLU A 155 -2.37 -16.77 2.53
N VAL A 156 -1.23 -17.38 2.23
CA VAL A 156 0.04 -16.69 2.00
C VAL A 156 0.14 -16.36 0.52
N TYR A 157 0.37 -15.09 0.21
CA TYR A 157 0.41 -14.55 -1.14
C TYR A 157 1.72 -13.80 -1.35
N HIS A 158 2.38 -14.12 -2.46
CA HIS A 158 3.61 -13.45 -2.90
C HIS A 158 3.30 -12.60 -4.12
N TYR A 159 3.83 -11.38 -4.13
CA TYR A 159 3.78 -10.52 -5.30
C TYR A 159 5.02 -9.64 -5.39
N VAL A 160 5.35 -9.28 -6.63
CA VAL A 160 6.43 -8.37 -6.97
C VAL A 160 5.86 -7.20 -7.74
N THR A 161 6.18 -5.98 -7.31
CA THR A 161 5.84 -4.74 -8.04
C THR A 161 7.08 -4.03 -8.53
N ASP A 162 7.00 -3.45 -9.72
CA ASP A 162 8.01 -2.56 -10.25
C ASP A 162 8.10 -1.27 -9.42
N SER A 163 9.10 -0.45 -9.71
CA SER A 163 9.25 0.87 -9.11
C SER A 163 9.81 1.84 -10.13
N MET A 164 9.44 3.11 -10.00
CA MET A 164 9.97 4.15 -10.87
C MET A 164 11.51 4.13 -10.87
N ALA A 165 12.08 3.95 -12.06
CA ALA A 165 13.52 3.89 -12.25
C ALA A 165 14.23 5.10 -11.59
N PRO A 166 15.41 4.91 -10.99
CA PRO A 166 16.26 3.70 -11.01
C PRO A 166 16.02 2.75 -9.82
N HIS A 167 14.90 2.86 -9.11
CA HIS A 167 14.67 2.04 -7.92
C HIS A 167 14.49 0.56 -8.29
N PRO A 168 15.00 -0.37 -7.47
CA PRO A 168 14.74 -1.80 -7.67
C PRO A 168 13.25 -2.13 -7.50
N HIS A 169 12.81 -3.30 -7.95
CA HIS A 169 11.46 -3.79 -7.65
C HIS A 169 11.26 -4.09 -6.16
N ARG A 170 10.00 -4.18 -5.73
CA ARG A 170 9.60 -4.53 -4.37
C ARG A 170 9.04 -5.93 -4.31
N ASP A 171 9.63 -6.77 -3.46
CA ASP A 171 9.17 -8.13 -3.18
C ASP A 171 8.37 -8.14 -1.88
N CYS A 172 7.13 -8.61 -1.96
CA CYS A 172 6.20 -8.69 -0.83
C CYS A 172 5.73 -10.12 -0.60
N MET A 173 5.96 -10.62 0.61
CA MET A 173 5.34 -11.83 1.15
C MET A 173 4.31 -11.45 2.19
N VAL A 174 3.03 -11.74 1.94
CA VAL A 174 1.94 -11.33 2.84
C VAL A 174 1.01 -12.49 3.20
N LEU A 175 0.62 -12.55 4.46
CA LEU A 175 -0.55 -13.30 4.91
C LEU A 175 -1.77 -12.43 4.63
N ARG A 176 -2.73 -12.98 3.87
CA ARG A 176 -3.99 -12.31 3.55
C ARG A 176 -5.16 -13.08 4.12
N CYS A 177 -6.10 -12.36 4.72
CA CYS A 177 -7.34 -12.91 5.25
C CYS A 177 -8.50 -12.03 4.77
N TRP A 178 -9.59 -12.62 4.33
CA TRP A 178 -10.76 -11.88 3.87
C TRP A 178 -12.05 -12.36 4.51
N ARG A 179 -13.06 -11.50 4.53
CA ARG A 179 -14.42 -11.82 4.97
C ARG A 179 -15.41 -11.23 3.98
N THR A 180 -16.38 -12.03 3.59
CA THR A 180 -17.59 -11.58 2.90
C THR A 180 -18.73 -11.47 3.89
N ASP A 181 -19.81 -10.80 3.50
CA ASP A 181 -21.09 -10.81 4.22
C ASP A 181 -21.00 -10.27 5.66
N LEU A 182 -20.12 -9.30 5.90
CA LEU A 182 -20.07 -8.56 7.15
C LEU A 182 -21.38 -7.77 7.38
N PRO A 183 -21.63 -7.27 8.60
CA PRO A 183 -22.82 -6.47 8.88
C PRO A 183 -23.02 -5.37 7.83
N ARG A 184 -24.27 -5.20 7.39
CA ARG A 184 -24.66 -4.29 6.29
C ARG A 184 -24.14 -4.70 4.90
N GLY A 185 -23.69 -5.95 4.70
CA GLY A 185 -23.25 -6.46 3.39
C GLY A 185 -21.84 -6.03 3.00
N ALA A 186 -21.02 -5.61 3.96
CA ALA A 186 -19.64 -5.18 3.71
C ALA A 186 -18.71 -6.38 3.44
N CYS A 187 -17.58 -6.10 2.81
CA CYS A 187 -16.49 -7.02 2.58
C CYS A 187 -15.20 -6.45 3.14
N LEU A 188 -14.28 -7.34 3.52
CA LEU A 188 -12.99 -6.97 4.09
C LEU A 188 -11.87 -7.82 3.51
N LEU A 189 -10.73 -7.21 3.24
CA LEU A 189 -9.45 -7.88 3.02
C LEU A 189 -8.40 -7.25 3.93
N MET A 190 -7.71 -8.07 4.71
CA MET A 190 -6.54 -7.66 5.50
C MET A 190 -5.31 -8.38 4.99
N SER A 191 -4.17 -7.70 5.05
CA SER A 191 -2.88 -8.22 4.63
C SER A 191 -1.78 -7.65 5.51
N LEU A 192 -0.81 -8.49 5.83
CA LEU A 192 0.36 -8.15 6.62
C LEU A 192 1.55 -9.01 6.19
N SER A 193 2.76 -8.49 6.31
CA SER A 193 3.96 -9.22 5.90
C SER A 193 4.30 -10.37 6.84
N VAL A 194 4.70 -11.48 6.23
CA VAL A 194 5.16 -12.69 6.92
C VAL A 194 6.45 -13.19 6.26
N GLU A 195 7.22 -14.00 6.99
CA GLU A 195 8.32 -14.75 6.38
C GLU A 195 7.85 -16.15 6.01
N HIS A 196 8.40 -16.71 4.94
CA HIS A 196 7.99 -18.01 4.45
C HIS A 196 9.13 -18.68 3.69
N ASP A 197 9.59 -19.82 4.21
CA ASP A 197 10.83 -20.48 3.77
C ASP A 197 10.82 -20.99 2.32
N LYS A 198 9.64 -21.19 1.73
CA LYS A 198 9.52 -21.81 0.39
C LYS A 198 9.82 -20.87 -0.78
N VAL A 199 9.95 -19.57 -0.56
CA VAL A 199 10.18 -18.60 -1.63
C VAL A 199 11.39 -17.74 -1.28
N PRO A 200 12.56 -17.99 -1.87
CA PRO A 200 13.68 -17.08 -1.74
C PRO A 200 13.35 -15.74 -2.40
N VAL A 201 13.88 -14.65 -1.85
CA VAL A 201 13.77 -13.31 -2.46
C VAL A 201 14.64 -13.29 -3.72
N GLU A 202 14.02 -13.41 -4.89
CA GLU A 202 14.71 -13.38 -6.18
C GLU A 202 14.87 -11.92 -6.63
N GLY A 203 15.93 -11.27 -6.12
CA GLY A 203 16.28 -9.89 -6.47
C GLY A 203 15.31 -8.83 -5.90
N GLY A 204 15.67 -7.56 -6.07
CA GLY A 204 14.87 -6.44 -5.57
C GLY A 204 15.05 -6.18 -4.08
N VAL A 205 14.11 -5.43 -3.49
CA VAL A 205 14.13 -5.13 -2.05
C VAL A 205 12.86 -5.65 -1.38
N LYS A 206 13.04 -6.32 -0.24
CA LYS A 206 11.95 -6.88 0.57
C LYS A 206 11.18 -5.74 1.21
N ALA A 207 9.95 -5.53 0.75
CA ALA A 207 9.03 -4.58 1.36
C ALA A 207 8.29 -5.23 2.53
N VAL A 208 8.05 -4.45 3.59
CA VAL A 208 7.34 -4.90 4.80
C VAL A 208 6.00 -4.18 4.89
N VAL A 209 4.93 -4.91 4.60
CA VAL A 209 3.55 -4.46 4.80
C VAL A 209 3.20 -4.64 6.27
N LEU A 210 3.34 -3.57 7.04
CA LEU A 210 2.91 -3.51 8.45
C LEU A 210 1.41 -3.80 8.59
N THR A 211 0.62 -3.15 7.74
CA THR A 211 -0.82 -3.38 7.63
C THR A 211 -1.32 -2.90 6.28
N SER A 212 -2.25 -3.63 5.69
CA SER A 212 -2.97 -3.25 4.49
C SER A 212 -4.38 -3.81 4.59
N GLN A 213 -5.38 -2.93 4.62
CA GLN A 213 -6.75 -3.29 4.95
C GLN A 213 -7.71 -2.59 4.00
N PHE A 214 -8.47 -3.37 3.23
CA PHE A 214 -9.53 -2.86 2.37
C PHE A 214 -10.87 -3.15 3.04
N LEU A 215 -11.56 -2.09 3.45
CA LEU A 215 -12.97 -2.13 3.86
C LEU A 215 -13.84 -1.69 2.68
N ILE A 216 -14.78 -2.54 2.29
CA ILE A 216 -15.64 -2.32 1.13
C ILE A 216 -17.09 -2.35 1.61
N GLU A 217 -17.72 -1.18 1.71
CA GLU A 217 -19.09 -1.03 2.21
C GLU A 217 -20.05 -0.74 1.05
N PRO A 218 -21.27 -1.30 1.04
CA PRO A 218 -22.29 -0.82 0.11
C PRO A 218 -22.58 0.67 0.36
N SER A 219 -22.66 1.45 -0.71
CA SER A 219 -23.06 2.86 -0.64
C SER A 219 -24.43 3.06 -1.30
N ALA A 220 -24.45 3.54 -2.54
CA ALA A 220 -25.66 3.65 -3.35
C ALA A 220 -25.97 2.32 -4.07
N THR A 221 -27.16 2.20 -4.67
CA THR A 221 -27.53 1.01 -5.45
C THR A 221 -26.47 0.69 -6.51
N GLY A 222 -25.87 -0.50 -6.42
CA GLY A 222 -24.82 -0.95 -7.33
C GLY A 222 -23.42 -0.38 -7.08
N HIS A 223 -23.23 0.44 -6.05
CA HIS A 223 -21.95 1.10 -5.74
C HIS A 223 -21.39 0.62 -4.40
N SER A 224 -20.07 0.67 -4.28
CA SER A 224 -19.34 0.39 -3.04
C SER A 224 -18.40 1.53 -2.71
N ARG A 225 -18.39 1.93 -1.43
CA ARG A 225 -17.35 2.77 -0.86
C ARG A 225 -16.17 1.88 -0.49
N VAL A 226 -15.03 2.08 -1.14
CA VAL A 226 -13.78 1.37 -0.87
C VAL A 226 -12.90 2.26 -0.01
N THR A 227 -12.50 1.76 1.16
CA THR A 227 -11.53 2.40 2.04
C THR A 227 -10.32 1.50 2.21
N HIS A 228 -9.16 1.96 1.77
CA HIS A 228 -7.89 1.29 1.97
C HIS A 228 -7.10 1.99 3.07
N ILE A 229 -6.78 1.27 4.13
CA ILE A 229 -5.89 1.72 5.20
C ILE A 229 -4.60 0.94 5.11
N CYS A 230 -3.46 1.61 4.96
CA CYS A 230 -2.19 0.94 4.80
C CYS A 230 -1.03 1.65 5.49
N ARG A 231 -0.02 0.84 5.83
CA ARG A 231 1.30 1.26 6.27
C ARG A 231 2.27 0.21 5.77
N ALA A 232 3.25 0.63 4.99
CA ALA A 232 4.25 -0.25 4.42
C ALA A 232 5.61 0.43 4.44
N ASP A 233 6.62 -0.37 4.72
CA ASP A 233 8.02 -0.02 4.59
C ASP A 233 8.51 -0.52 3.24
N LEU A 234 8.91 0.42 2.37
CA LEU A 234 9.38 0.17 1.02
C LEU A 234 10.87 0.51 0.88
N ARG A 235 11.63 0.54 2.00
CA ARG A 235 13.09 0.69 1.98
C ARG A 235 13.73 -0.24 0.97
#